data_AF-A0A937AZ41-F1
#
_entry.id   AF-A0A937AZ41-F1
#
_cell.length_a   1.000
_cell.length_b   1.000
_cell.length_c   1.000
_cell.angle_alpha   90.00
_cell.angle_beta   90.00
_cell.angle_gamma   90.00
#
_symmetry.space_group_name_H-M   'P 1'
#
loop_
_entity.id
_entity.type
_entity.pdbx_description
1 polymer ?
#
loop_
_entity_poly.entity_id
_entity_poly.type
_entity_poly.pdbx_seq_one_letter_code
_entity_poly.pdbx_strand_id
1 'polypeptide(L)'
;ARAKRAWGRFKLGAVSSFAFVEAAGPIYVGKLVGDAVGLNQAPAPNDPAPRLDPALDVAARIGAAETVLRAMSLTADFARLVLLAGHGANVVNNPHASGLHCGACGGYSGEVNARLLAGLLNDPEVRTGLAPRGIDIPADTLFVAALHDTTTDRVTLYADDRPSDAHRADLDRARSWLAAAGRLTRGERALRLPRAANENAIEKRSRDWAETRPVWAVAGCKAFIAAPRTRTAGKNLEGRAFLHDYDWQQDKGFGVLELILTAPVVVASWISLQYYGSTVAPEAFGGGNKLLHNVSGGIGVVEGNGGLLRAGLPWQSVHDGEHYAHEPLRLSVCVEAPREAMSDILKRHDGVRALFDNGWLHLFALDEGGRMAWRYAGDLTWTAMGDAETADRQPKLQVAI
;
A
#
# COMPACT_ATOMS: atom_id res chain seq x y z
N ALA A 1 21.67 20.66 8.47
CA ALA A 1 21.82 19.22 8.18
C ALA A 1 23.02 18.54 8.87
N ARG A 2 24.27 19.04 8.72
CA ARG A 2 25.48 18.40 9.32
C ARG A 2 25.45 18.31 10.84
N ALA A 3 25.07 19.39 11.55
CA ALA A 3 24.95 19.39 13.00
C ALA A 3 23.90 18.39 13.52
N LYS A 4 22.72 18.33 12.89
CA LYS A 4 21.66 17.36 13.21
C LYS A 4 22.14 15.90 13.05
N ARG A 5 22.90 15.61 11.99
CA ARG A 5 23.53 14.29 11.77
C ARG A 5 24.64 13.97 12.79
N ALA A 6 25.46 14.96 13.16
CA ALA A 6 26.49 14.79 14.18
C ALA A 6 25.88 14.52 15.57
N TRP A 7 24.85 15.27 15.93
CA TRP A 7 24.08 15.08 17.16
C TRP A 7 23.38 13.71 17.21
N GLY A 8 22.78 13.28 16.09
CA GLY A 8 22.19 11.94 15.98
C GLY A 8 23.21 10.82 16.19
N ARG A 9 24.40 10.94 15.57
CA ARG A 9 25.49 9.97 15.75
C ARG A 9 26.03 9.94 17.18
N PHE A 10 26.10 11.08 17.87
CA PHE A 10 26.47 11.12 19.29
C PHE A 10 25.43 10.43 20.18
N LYS A 11 24.14 10.74 19.99
CA LYS A 11 23.05 10.12 20.76
C LYS A 11 22.98 8.60 20.58
N LEU A 12 23.28 8.10 19.38
CA LEU A 12 23.17 6.68 19.01
C LEU A 12 24.52 5.94 19.01
N GLY A 13 25.62 6.61 19.37
CA GLY A 13 26.95 6.02 19.38
C GLY A 13 27.10 4.99 20.50
N ALA A 14 27.74 3.85 20.22
CA ALA A 14 27.90 2.75 21.17
C ALA A 14 28.56 3.16 22.50
N VAL A 15 29.44 4.16 22.48
CA VAL A 15 30.18 4.65 23.65
C VAL A 15 29.45 5.78 24.38
N SER A 16 28.62 6.54 23.69
CA SER A 16 28.00 7.77 24.19
C SER A 16 26.51 7.64 24.51
N SER A 17 25.84 6.58 24.04
CA SER A 17 24.39 6.40 24.21
C SER A 17 23.99 6.28 25.69
N PHE A 18 24.69 5.46 26.47
CA PHE A 18 24.38 5.27 27.90
C PHE A 18 24.64 6.54 28.71
N ALA A 19 25.81 7.17 28.57
CA ALA A 19 26.13 8.43 29.24
C ALA A 19 25.17 9.56 28.84
N PHE A 20 24.75 9.60 27.57
CA PHE A 20 23.74 10.55 27.11
C PHE A 20 22.37 10.30 27.77
N VAL A 21 21.91 9.05 27.83
CA VAL A 21 20.64 8.70 28.48
C VAL A 21 20.70 8.99 29.98
N GLU A 22 21.83 8.73 30.65
CA GLU A 22 22.01 9.01 32.07
C GLU A 22 21.97 10.52 32.37
N ALA A 23 22.71 11.33 31.61
CA ALA A 23 22.82 12.77 31.86
C ALA A 23 21.61 13.57 31.35
N ALA A 24 21.09 13.24 30.16
CA ALA A 24 20.02 13.99 29.51
C ALA A 24 18.63 13.33 29.66
N GLY A 25 18.56 12.07 30.08
CA GLY A 25 17.30 11.32 30.24
C GLY A 25 16.25 12.01 31.11
N PRO A 26 16.60 12.58 32.29
CA PRO A 26 15.65 13.29 33.13
C PRO A 26 14.95 14.47 32.41
N ILE A 27 15.65 15.15 31.49
CA ILE A 27 15.10 16.26 30.70
C ILE A 27 13.99 15.76 29.75
N TYR A 28 14.03 14.48 29.35
CA TYR A 28 13.04 13.88 28.46
C TYR A 28 11.81 13.34 29.19
N VAL A 29 11.78 13.29 30.54
CA VAL A 29 10.65 12.73 31.30
C VAL A 29 9.34 13.44 30.96
N GLY A 30 9.32 14.77 30.95
CA GLY A 30 8.12 15.53 30.60
C GLY A 30 7.65 15.27 29.17
N LYS A 31 8.59 15.10 28.23
CA LYS A 31 8.27 14.71 26.85
C LYS A 31 7.67 13.29 26.81
N LEU A 32 8.27 12.32 27.51
CA LEU A 32 7.78 10.94 27.55
C LEU A 32 6.37 10.87 28.15
N VAL A 33 6.09 11.62 29.22
CA VAL A 33 4.75 11.74 29.78
C VAL A 33 3.80 12.35 28.75
N GLY A 34 4.16 13.47 28.12
CA GLY A 34 3.36 14.11 27.08
C GLY A 34 3.08 13.21 25.87
N ASP A 35 4.05 12.42 25.44
CA ASP A 35 3.90 11.44 24.36
C ASP A 35 2.99 10.28 24.81
N ALA A 36 3.16 9.76 26.04
CA ALA A 36 2.36 8.68 26.60
C ALA A 36 0.88 9.04 26.80
N VAL A 37 0.57 10.29 27.13
CA VAL A 37 -0.81 10.78 27.24
C VAL A 37 -1.34 11.44 25.96
N GLY A 38 -0.55 11.44 24.88
CA GLY A 38 -0.96 11.93 23.56
C GLY A 38 -1.13 13.46 23.46
N LEU A 39 -0.46 14.24 24.31
CA LEU A 39 -0.55 15.70 24.33
C LEU A 39 0.26 16.37 23.21
N ASN A 40 1.38 15.77 22.82
CA ASN A 40 2.20 16.30 21.74
C ASN A 40 1.58 15.90 20.40
N GLN A 41 1.53 16.80 19.42
CA GLN A 41 1.20 16.48 18.04
C GLN A 41 2.45 16.11 17.24
N ALA A 42 2.27 15.28 16.20
CA ALA A 42 3.38 14.97 15.30
C ALA A 42 3.48 16.16 14.34
N PRO A 43 4.67 16.74 14.13
CA PRO A 43 4.82 17.83 13.19
C PRO A 43 4.38 17.35 11.80
N ALA A 44 3.65 18.20 11.08
CA ALA A 44 3.32 17.93 9.69
C ALA A 44 4.63 17.82 8.88
N PRO A 45 4.77 16.82 8.00
CA PRO A 45 5.89 16.76 7.07
C PRO A 45 5.93 18.06 6.26
N ASN A 46 7.03 18.81 6.36
CA ASN A 46 7.25 20.06 5.65
C ASN A 46 8.55 20.00 4.83
N ASP A 47 8.81 18.83 4.26
CA ASP A 47 9.97 18.63 3.41
C ASP A 47 9.76 19.36 2.08
N PRO A 48 10.81 20.00 1.53
CA PRO A 48 10.70 20.71 0.25
C PRO A 48 10.25 19.77 -0.86
N ALA A 49 9.66 20.34 -1.92
CA ALA A 49 9.24 19.57 -3.09
C ALA A 49 10.42 18.77 -3.66
N PRO A 50 10.26 17.45 -3.88
CA PRO A 50 11.33 16.61 -4.43
C PRO A 50 11.65 17.00 -5.87
N ARG A 51 12.86 16.67 -6.30
CA ARG A 51 13.35 16.89 -7.68
C ARG A 51 14.10 15.65 -8.14
N LEU A 52 14.02 15.36 -9.44
CA LEU A 52 14.83 14.31 -10.07
C LEU A 52 16.28 14.78 -10.15
N ASP A 53 17.20 13.90 -9.76
CA ASP A 53 18.64 14.14 -9.84
C ASP A 53 19.34 12.86 -10.36
N PRO A 54 19.92 12.87 -11.57
CA PRO A 54 19.97 14.00 -12.50
C PRO A 54 18.57 14.35 -13.06
N ALA A 55 18.42 15.60 -13.50
CA ALA A 55 17.20 16.02 -14.18
C ALA A 55 17.00 15.22 -15.48
N LEU A 56 15.75 14.84 -15.76
CA LEU A 56 15.39 14.21 -17.03
C LEU A 56 15.29 15.25 -18.15
N ASP A 57 15.73 14.89 -19.35
CA ASP A 57 15.47 15.71 -20.53
C ASP A 57 13.95 15.76 -20.87
N VAL A 58 13.57 16.66 -21.76
CA VAL A 58 12.15 16.87 -22.13
C VAL A 58 11.51 15.59 -22.69
N ALA A 59 12.23 14.85 -23.54
CA ALA A 59 11.71 13.66 -24.18
C ALA A 59 11.45 12.53 -23.18
N ALA A 60 12.37 12.34 -22.24
CA ALA A 60 12.24 11.40 -21.13
C ALA A 60 11.11 11.79 -20.18
N ARG A 61 10.94 13.08 -19.87
CA ARG A 61 9.80 13.59 -19.07
C ARG A 61 8.45 13.28 -19.74
N ILE A 62 8.31 13.56 -21.04
CA ILE A 62 7.10 13.26 -21.79
C ILE A 62 6.84 11.75 -21.83
N GLY A 63 7.87 10.95 -22.12
CA GLY A 63 7.77 9.48 -22.14
C GLY A 63 7.35 8.89 -20.80
N ALA A 64 7.91 9.39 -19.69
CA ALA A 64 7.53 8.96 -18.35
C ALA A 64 6.07 9.32 -18.03
N ALA A 65 5.65 10.56 -18.35
CA ALA A 65 4.28 11.00 -18.13
C ALA A 65 3.27 10.16 -18.92
N GLU A 66 3.53 9.90 -20.21
CA GLU A 66 2.68 9.05 -21.04
C GLU A 66 2.59 7.63 -20.47
N THR A 67 3.74 7.03 -20.14
CA THR A 67 3.81 5.66 -19.60
C THR A 67 2.94 5.53 -18.35
N VAL A 68 3.04 6.49 -17.43
CA VAL A 68 2.28 6.48 -16.18
C VAL A 68 0.79 6.69 -16.42
N LEU A 69 0.39 7.64 -17.27
CA LEU A 69 -1.01 7.91 -17.57
C LEU A 69 -1.69 6.71 -18.25
N ARG A 70 -1.02 6.07 -19.21
CA ARG A 70 -1.52 4.85 -19.85
C ARG A 70 -1.60 3.68 -18.86
N ALA A 71 -0.60 3.50 -18.00
CA ALA A 71 -0.62 2.46 -16.99
C ALA A 71 -1.77 2.61 -15.97
N MET A 72 -2.25 3.84 -15.75
CA MET A 72 -3.41 4.13 -14.88
C MET A 72 -4.75 4.12 -15.63
N SER A 73 -4.77 3.85 -16.94
CA SER A 73 -5.94 4.06 -17.81
C SER A 73 -6.52 5.49 -17.73
N LEU A 74 -5.69 6.49 -17.39
CA LEU A 74 -6.07 7.89 -17.21
C LEU A 74 -5.54 8.73 -18.39
N THR A 75 -6.17 8.56 -19.56
CA THR A 75 -5.72 9.21 -20.80
C THR A 75 -6.70 10.24 -21.35
N ALA A 76 -7.93 10.29 -20.81
CA ALA A 76 -9.00 11.20 -21.18
C ALA A 76 -9.84 11.58 -19.95
N ASP A 77 -10.83 12.46 -20.14
CA ASP A 77 -11.82 12.86 -19.13
C ASP A 77 -11.21 13.40 -17.81
N PHE A 78 -10.13 14.16 -17.94
CA PHE A 78 -9.46 14.77 -16.79
C PHE A 78 -10.38 15.73 -16.04
N ALA A 79 -10.47 15.53 -14.72
CA ALA A 79 -11.15 16.44 -13.82
C ALA A 79 -10.32 17.70 -13.56
N ARG A 80 -10.98 18.80 -13.19
CA ARG A 80 -10.31 20.04 -12.75
C ARG A 80 -9.28 19.84 -11.64
N LEU A 81 -9.54 18.90 -10.72
CA LEU A 81 -8.60 18.51 -9.68
C LEU A 81 -8.35 17.01 -9.75
N VAL A 82 -7.09 16.62 -9.94
CA VAL A 82 -6.66 15.21 -9.91
C VAL A 82 -5.71 15.02 -8.73
N LEU A 83 -6.06 14.10 -7.82
CA LEU A 83 -5.21 13.76 -6.68
C LEU A 83 -4.35 12.53 -7.00
N LEU A 84 -3.04 12.68 -6.84
CA LEU A 84 -2.09 11.57 -6.89
C LEU A 84 -1.69 11.23 -5.46
N ALA A 85 -2.25 10.16 -4.91
CA ALA A 85 -2.03 9.80 -3.51
C ALA A 85 -0.98 8.69 -3.39
N GLY A 86 0.16 9.02 -2.78
CA GLY A 86 1.03 8.03 -2.17
C GLY A 86 0.46 7.62 -0.81
N HIS A 87 0.92 6.48 -0.28
CA HIS A 87 0.56 6.06 1.07
C HIS A 87 1.80 5.84 1.94
N GLY A 88 1.62 5.91 3.24
CA GLY A 88 2.64 5.66 4.24
C GLY A 88 2.00 5.40 5.59
N ALA A 89 2.80 5.07 6.59
CA ALA A 89 2.34 4.87 7.96
C ALA A 89 3.17 5.73 8.90
N ASN A 90 2.54 6.32 9.92
CA ASN A 90 3.26 6.92 11.03
C ASN A 90 3.10 6.03 12.25
N VAL A 91 4.18 5.43 12.73
CA VAL A 91 4.18 4.65 13.97
C VAL A 91 5.38 5.02 14.82
N VAL A 92 5.21 5.01 16.13
CA VAL A 92 6.31 5.18 17.08
C VAL A 92 6.80 3.84 17.60
N ASN A 93 8.10 3.76 17.92
CA ASN A 93 8.72 2.62 18.60
C ASN A 93 8.41 1.25 17.98
N ASN A 94 8.37 1.16 16.64
CA ASN A 94 8.02 -0.07 15.94
C ASN A 94 9.17 -0.53 15.02
N PRO A 95 9.86 -1.64 15.36
CA PRO A 95 10.87 -2.25 14.49
C PRO A 95 10.40 -2.59 13.07
N HIS A 96 9.09 -2.78 12.91
CA HIS A 96 8.45 -3.19 11.66
C HIS A 96 7.81 -2.01 10.92
N ALA A 97 8.20 -0.77 11.22
CA ALA A 97 7.61 0.42 10.60
C ALA A 97 7.70 0.41 9.06
N SER A 98 8.83 -0.03 8.50
CA SER A 98 9.01 -0.19 7.04
C SER A 98 7.99 -1.15 6.41
N GLY A 99 7.57 -2.20 7.13
CA GLY A 99 6.53 -3.13 6.69
C GLY A 99 5.11 -2.54 6.68
N LEU A 100 4.89 -1.38 7.32
CA LEU A 100 3.62 -0.65 7.29
C LEU A 100 3.60 0.45 6.21
N HIS A 101 4.75 0.80 5.66
CA HIS A 101 4.89 1.69 4.51
C HIS A 101 4.57 0.97 3.20
N CYS A 102 4.79 1.64 2.06
CA CYS A 102 4.52 1.04 0.76
C CYS A 102 5.56 0.00 0.38
N GLY A 103 5.12 -1.24 0.20
CA GLY A 103 5.97 -2.33 -0.30
C GLY A 103 6.53 -2.05 -1.69
N ALA A 104 5.74 -1.44 -2.59
CA ALA A 104 6.20 -1.03 -3.92
C ALA A 104 7.20 0.15 -3.88
N CYS A 105 7.26 0.89 -2.77
CA CYS A 105 8.25 1.94 -2.55
C CYS A 105 9.40 1.47 -1.65
N GLY A 106 9.60 0.15 -1.50
CA GLY A 106 10.71 -0.41 -0.73
C GLY A 106 10.62 -0.17 0.78
N GLY A 107 9.39 -0.05 1.32
CA GLY A 107 9.18 0.22 2.74
C GLY A 107 9.32 1.70 3.13
N TYR A 108 9.21 2.60 2.15
CA TYR A 108 9.11 4.05 2.34
C TYR A 108 7.70 4.56 2.02
N SER A 109 7.40 5.77 2.45
CA SER A 109 6.16 6.46 2.08
C SER A 109 6.19 6.89 0.61
N GLY A 110 5.01 6.88 -0.02
CA GLY A 110 4.86 7.11 -1.46
C GLY A 110 4.74 8.58 -1.88
N GLU A 111 4.83 9.53 -0.95
CA GLU A 111 4.65 10.97 -1.22
C GLU A 111 5.69 11.51 -2.19
N VAL A 112 6.93 11.02 -2.16
CA VAL A 112 7.98 11.52 -3.07
C VAL A 112 7.59 11.23 -4.51
N ASN A 113 7.14 10.00 -4.80
CA ASN A 113 6.70 9.61 -6.14
C ASN A 113 5.46 10.40 -6.57
N ALA A 114 4.48 10.57 -5.67
CA ALA A 114 3.27 11.34 -5.92
C ALA A 114 3.58 12.81 -6.25
N ARG A 115 4.48 13.45 -5.48
CA ARG A 115 4.89 14.85 -5.67
C ARG A 115 5.68 15.03 -6.96
N LEU A 116 6.59 14.11 -7.27
CA LEU A 116 7.33 14.13 -8.55
C LEU A 116 6.39 14.00 -9.74
N LEU A 117 5.43 13.07 -9.70
CA LEU A 117 4.46 12.88 -10.78
C LEU A 117 3.50 14.06 -10.91
N ALA A 118 3.01 14.63 -9.81
CA ALA A 118 2.17 15.83 -9.85
C ALA A 118 2.92 17.01 -10.47
N GLY A 119 4.20 17.20 -10.12
CA GLY A 119 5.06 18.20 -10.74
C GLY A 119 5.22 17.97 -12.24
N LEU A 120 5.49 16.73 -12.64
CA LEU A 120 5.66 16.33 -14.05
C LEU A 120 4.39 16.58 -14.88
N LEU A 121 3.21 16.22 -14.37
CA LEU A 121 1.94 16.36 -15.08
C LEU A 121 1.40 17.80 -15.10
N ASN A 122 1.91 18.68 -14.25
CA ASN A 122 1.62 20.11 -14.28
C ASN A 122 2.59 20.92 -15.16
N ASP A 123 3.63 20.29 -15.70
CA ASP A 123 4.63 20.94 -16.54
C ASP A 123 4.05 21.25 -17.95
N PRO A 124 4.02 22.53 -18.38
CA PRO A 124 3.49 22.92 -19.69
C PRO A 124 4.21 22.27 -20.88
N GLU A 125 5.54 22.05 -20.78
CA GLU A 125 6.29 21.39 -21.86
C GLU A 125 5.86 19.93 -22.00
N VAL A 126 5.64 19.25 -20.87
CA VAL A 126 5.17 17.87 -20.83
C VAL A 126 3.77 17.78 -21.41
N ARG A 127 2.83 18.65 -21.00
CA ARG A 127 1.46 18.68 -21.54
C ARG A 127 1.45 18.92 -23.05
N THR A 128 2.25 19.86 -23.53
CA THR A 128 2.41 20.15 -24.96
C THR A 128 2.92 18.91 -25.73
N GLY A 129 3.87 18.19 -25.15
CA GLY A 129 4.42 16.95 -25.72
C GLY A 129 3.49 15.74 -25.65
N LEU A 130 2.53 15.71 -24.73
CA LEU A 130 1.53 14.65 -24.58
C LEU A 130 0.38 14.77 -25.58
N ALA A 131 -0.03 15.98 -25.94
CA ALA A 131 -1.11 16.24 -26.90
C ALA A 131 -0.95 15.48 -28.24
N PRO A 132 0.20 15.52 -28.94
CA PRO A 132 0.38 14.74 -30.18
C PRO A 132 0.40 13.22 -29.98
N ARG A 133 0.49 12.75 -28.72
CA ARG A 133 0.39 11.32 -28.36
C ARG A 133 -1.05 10.91 -27.98
N GLY A 134 -2.02 11.79 -28.21
CA GLY A 134 -3.44 11.56 -27.96
C GLY A 134 -3.85 11.68 -26.50
N ILE A 135 -3.07 12.38 -25.69
CA ILE A 135 -3.38 12.66 -24.28
C ILE A 135 -3.47 14.18 -24.12
N ASP A 136 -4.68 14.71 -24.17
CA ASP A 136 -4.94 16.13 -23.97
C ASP A 136 -5.36 16.40 -22.52
N ILE A 137 -4.56 17.18 -21.81
CA ILE A 137 -4.80 17.55 -20.42
C ILE A 137 -5.32 18.99 -20.42
N PRO A 138 -6.60 19.23 -20.03
CA PRO A 138 -7.17 20.56 -19.99
C PRO A 138 -6.32 21.56 -19.20
N ALA A 139 -6.28 22.81 -19.67
CA ALA A 139 -5.50 23.87 -19.03
C ALA A 139 -5.94 24.16 -17.60
N ASP A 140 -7.21 23.90 -17.27
CA ASP A 140 -7.78 24.04 -15.93
C ASP A 140 -7.70 22.75 -15.10
N THR A 141 -6.97 21.72 -15.54
CA THR A 141 -6.65 20.55 -14.72
C THR A 141 -5.43 20.84 -13.84
N LEU A 142 -5.59 20.69 -12.53
CA LEU A 142 -4.52 20.73 -11.54
C LEU A 142 -4.28 19.35 -10.95
N PHE A 143 -3.05 18.83 -11.10
CA PHE A 143 -2.60 17.64 -10.37
C PHE A 143 -2.07 18.05 -9.00
N VAL A 144 -2.52 17.40 -7.93
CA VAL A 144 -2.04 17.65 -6.57
C VAL A 144 -1.62 16.34 -5.95
N ALA A 145 -0.40 16.32 -5.41
CA ALA A 145 0.09 15.18 -4.67
C ALA A 145 -0.57 15.10 -3.28
N ALA A 146 -0.76 13.88 -2.81
CA ALA A 146 -1.29 13.60 -1.50
C ALA A 146 -0.52 12.46 -0.81
N LEU A 147 -0.55 12.44 0.51
CA LEU A 147 -0.09 11.33 1.33
C LEU A 147 -1.23 10.85 2.23
N HIS A 148 -1.68 9.61 2.00
CA HIS A 148 -2.56 8.89 2.91
C HIS A 148 -1.73 8.19 4.00
N ASP A 149 -1.90 8.64 5.24
CA ASP A 149 -1.38 7.93 6.40
C ASP A 149 -2.32 6.78 6.78
N THR A 150 -1.93 5.56 6.46
CA THR A 150 -2.75 4.34 6.64
C THR A 150 -3.01 4.00 8.10
N THR A 151 -2.24 4.55 9.04
CA THR A 151 -2.47 4.33 10.47
C THR A 151 -3.60 5.19 11.02
N THR A 152 -3.80 6.38 10.44
CA THR A 152 -4.75 7.39 10.92
C THR A 152 -5.85 7.73 9.92
N ASP A 153 -5.76 7.27 8.67
CA ASP A 153 -6.57 7.67 7.53
C ASP A 153 -6.62 9.19 7.29
N ARG A 154 -5.59 9.91 7.73
CA ARG A 154 -5.41 11.31 7.41
C ARG A 154 -4.76 11.42 6.03
N VAL A 155 -5.34 12.24 5.17
CA VAL A 155 -4.78 12.54 3.85
C VAL A 155 -4.22 13.97 3.86
N THR A 156 -2.91 14.09 3.66
CA THR A 156 -2.22 15.37 3.55
C THR A 156 -2.14 15.77 2.09
N LEU A 157 -2.68 16.93 1.72
CA LEU A 157 -2.55 17.47 0.36
C LEU A 157 -1.36 18.43 0.29
N TYR A 158 -0.44 18.20 -0.65
CA TYR A 158 0.71 19.06 -0.92
C TYR A 158 0.33 20.19 -1.90
N ALA A 159 -0.73 20.92 -1.57
CA ALA A 159 -1.23 22.02 -2.43
C ALA A 159 -0.21 23.17 -2.57
N ASP A 160 0.68 23.33 -1.60
CA ASP A 160 1.70 24.38 -1.60
C ASP A 160 2.85 24.10 -2.58
N ASP A 161 2.99 22.86 -3.08
CA ASP A 161 3.94 22.55 -4.15
C ASP A 161 3.55 23.25 -5.47
N ARG A 162 2.26 23.53 -5.66
CA ARG A 162 1.73 24.28 -6.80
C ARG A 162 0.47 25.08 -6.39
N PRO A 163 0.65 26.26 -5.76
CA PRO A 163 -0.48 27.08 -5.32
C PRO A 163 -1.36 27.50 -6.50
N SER A 164 -2.68 27.44 -6.31
CA SER A 164 -3.64 27.86 -7.34
C SER A 164 -4.94 28.37 -6.71
N ASP A 165 -5.17 29.68 -6.82
CA ASP A 165 -6.41 30.30 -6.32
C ASP A 165 -7.65 29.80 -7.06
N ALA A 166 -7.53 29.48 -8.36
CA ALA A 166 -8.61 28.96 -9.19
C ALA A 166 -9.13 27.58 -8.72
N HIS A 167 -8.37 26.86 -7.90
CA HIS A 167 -8.71 25.52 -7.40
C HIS A 167 -9.00 25.50 -5.89
N ARG A 168 -9.06 26.66 -5.23
CA ARG A 168 -9.25 26.74 -3.78
C ARG A 168 -10.51 26.00 -3.32
N ALA A 169 -11.64 26.22 -4.00
CA ALA A 169 -12.90 25.55 -3.70
C ALA A 169 -12.84 24.03 -3.95
N ASP A 170 -12.14 23.59 -5.01
CA ASP A 170 -11.94 22.17 -5.31
C ASP A 170 -11.11 21.48 -4.23
N LEU A 171 -10.04 22.13 -3.76
CA LEU A 171 -9.18 21.65 -2.68
C LEU A 171 -9.92 21.57 -1.34
N ASP A 172 -10.70 22.60 -0.98
CA ASP A 172 -11.48 22.61 0.27
C ASP A 172 -12.54 21.50 0.28
N ARG A 173 -13.19 21.28 -0.87
CA ARG A 173 -14.12 20.16 -1.07
C ARG A 173 -13.42 18.82 -0.94
N ALA A 174 -12.26 18.64 -1.59
CA ALA A 174 -11.47 17.42 -1.50
C ALA A 174 -11.03 17.13 -0.04
N ARG A 175 -10.54 18.14 0.69
CA ARG A 175 -10.20 18.00 2.13
C ARG A 175 -11.40 17.53 2.94
N SER A 176 -12.58 18.09 2.70
CA SER A 176 -13.82 17.74 3.39
C SER A 176 -14.23 16.29 3.11
N TRP A 177 -14.19 15.87 1.84
CA TRP A 177 -14.50 14.49 1.44
C TRP A 177 -13.51 13.48 2.02
N LEU A 178 -12.20 13.77 1.94
CA LEU A 178 -11.16 12.91 2.49
C LEU A 178 -11.27 12.78 4.02
N ALA A 179 -11.58 13.88 4.71
CA ALA A 179 -11.80 13.85 6.17
C ALA A 179 -13.03 13.00 6.53
N ALA A 180 -14.11 13.07 5.73
CA ALA A 180 -15.30 12.24 5.93
C ALA A 180 -15.00 10.76 5.65
N ALA A 181 -14.34 10.45 4.53
CA ALA A 181 -13.93 9.09 4.18
C ALA A 181 -13.02 8.49 5.26
N GLY A 182 -12.01 9.23 5.73
CA GLY A 182 -11.11 8.76 6.78
C GLY A 182 -11.82 8.47 8.10
N ARG A 183 -12.85 9.25 8.49
CA ARG A 183 -13.66 8.92 9.68
C ARG A 183 -14.38 7.58 9.52
N LEU A 184 -15.00 7.34 8.36
CA LEU A 184 -15.70 6.09 8.07
C LEU A 184 -14.74 4.90 8.08
N THR A 185 -13.60 5.01 7.39
CA THR A 185 -12.57 3.95 7.37
C THR A 185 -12.03 3.63 8.76
N ARG A 186 -11.80 4.64 9.61
CA ARG A 186 -11.41 4.41 11.01
C ARG A 186 -12.51 3.73 11.81
N GLY A 187 -13.78 4.09 11.59
CA GLY A 187 -14.92 3.45 12.23
C GLY A 187 -15.01 1.95 11.89
N GLU A 188 -14.91 1.60 10.61
CA GLU A 188 -14.87 0.21 10.15
C GLU A 188 -13.67 -0.56 10.76
N ARG A 189 -12.50 0.08 10.79
CA ARG A 189 -11.28 -0.52 11.35
C ARG A 189 -11.36 -0.70 12.87
N ALA A 190 -12.01 0.21 13.60
CA ALA A 190 -12.16 0.12 15.06
C ALA A 190 -12.90 -1.16 15.49
N LEU A 191 -13.87 -1.62 14.70
CA LEU A 191 -14.62 -2.86 14.98
C LEU A 191 -13.72 -4.11 14.99
N ARG A 192 -12.62 -4.09 14.24
CA ARG A 192 -11.71 -5.24 14.09
C ARG A 192 -10.54 -5.19 15.05
N LEU A 193 -10.15 -3.99 15.45
CA LEU A 193 -8.90 -3.73 16.13
C LEU A 193 -9.08 -3.83 17.66
N PRO A 194 -8.31 -4.68 18.37
CA PRO A 194 -8.49 -4.87 19.80
C PRO A 194 -8.25 -3.56 20.54
N ARG A 195 -9.12 -3.25 21.52
CA ARG A 195 -9.08 -2.02 22.35
C ARG A 195 -9.33 -0.70 21.59
N ALA A 196 -9.82 -0.74 20.35
CA ALA A 196 -10.26 0.46 19.63
C ALA A 196 -11.76 0.68 19.85
N ALA A 197 -12.13 1.50 20.84
CA ALA A 197 -13.54 1.73 21.18
C ALA A 197 -14.34 2.49 20.10
N ASN A 198 -13.66 3.33 19.31
CA ASN A 198 -14.26 4.16 18.26
C ASN A 198 -13.19 4.69 17.30
N GLU A 199 -13.61 5.44 16.27
CA GLU A 199 -12.75 6.02 15.24
C GLU A 199 -11.69 6.97 15.79
N ASN A 200 -11.94 7.63 16.93
CA ASN A 200 -10.99 8.56 17.56
C ASN A 200 -9.90 7.82 18.35
N ALA A 201 -10.14 6.58 18.75
CA ALA A 201 -9.13 5.76 19.41
C ALA A 201 -7.98 5.38 18.47
N ILE A 202 -8.28 5.22 17.17
CA ILE A 202 -7.33 4.76 16.15
C ILE A 202 -6.12 5.68 16.02
N GLU A 203 -6.34 7.01 15.99
CA GLU A 203 -5.24 7.97 15.81
C GLU A 203 -4.23 7.92 16.95
N LYS A 204 -4.69 7.66 18.18
CA LYS A 204 -3.81 7.59 19.36
C LYS A 204 -2.90 6.36 19.33
N ARG A 205 -3.36 5.26 18.72
CA ARG A 205 -2.61 3.99 18.65
C ARG A 205 -1.29 4.12 17.92
N SER A 206 -1.26 4.94 16.87
CA SER A 206 -0.06 5.14 16.05
C SER A 206 1.03 5.91 16.81
N ARG A 207 0.66 6.57 17.92
CA ARG A 207 1.49 7.41 18.78
C ARG A 207 1.80 6.78 20.13
N ASP A 208 1.12 5.68 20.47
CA ASP A 208 1.37 4.94 21.70
C ASP A 208 2.59 4.03 21.51
N TRP A 209 3.65 4.33 22.25
CA TRP A 209 4.92 3.60 22.19
C TRP A 209 4.84 2.18 22.78
N ALA A 210 3.78 1.88 23.55
CA ALA A 210 3.48 0.55 24.06
C ALA A 210 2.51 -0.23 23.16
N GLU A 211 1.95 0.41 22.12
CA GLU A 211 1.02 -0.26 21.21
C GLU A 211 1.76 -1.22 20.27
N THR A 212 1.51 -2.51 20.47
CA THR A 212 2.09 -3.56 19.64
C THR A 212 1.39 -3.72 18.29
N ARG A 213 0.13 -3.24 18.18
CA ARG A 213 -0.76 -3.36 17.03
C ARG A 213 -1.32 -2.00 16.60
N PRO A 214 -0.47 -1.05 16.16
CA PRO A 214 -0.94 0.28 15.79
C PRO A 214 -1.92 0.22 14.60
N VAL A 215 -1.64 -0.69 13.66
CA VAL A 215 -2.50 -1.08 12.54
C VAL A 215 -2.08 -2.49 12.09
N TRP A 216 -2.95 -3.22 11.39
CA TRP A 216 -2.61 -4.49 10.75
C TRP A 216 -2.33 -4.39 9.25
N ALA A 217 -2.09 -3.16 8.77
CA ALA A 217 -1.89 -2.84 7.35
C ALA A 217 -2.92 -3.56 6.46
N VAL A 218 -2.50 -4.59 5.73
CA VAL A 218 -3.32 -5.32 4.75
C VAL A 218 -3.62 -6.76 5.18
N ALA A 219 -3.53 -7.06 6.48
CA ALA A 219 -3.99 -8.33 7.05
C ALA A 219 -5.44 -8.63 6.62
N GLY A 220 -5.69 -9.89 6.30
CA GLY A 220 -6.97 -10.34 5.74
C GLY A 220 -7.20 -9.99 4.26
N CYS A 221 -6.31 -9.27 3.57
CA CYS A 221 -6.44 -9.09 2.12
C CYS A 221 -6.47 -10.45 1.41
N LYS A 222 -7.45 -10.63 0.52
CA LYS A 222 -7.74 -11.92 -0.15
C LYS A 222 -7.87 -11.80 -1.67
N ALA A 223 -7.96 -10.58 -2.20
CA ALA A 223 -8.16 -10.36 -3.63
C ALA A 223 -7.27 -9.25 -4.19
N PHE A 224 -6.90 -9.40 -5.46
CA PHE A 224 -6.38 -8.36 -6.32
C PHE A 224 -7.29 -8.29 -7.54
N ILE A 225 -7.88 -7.13 -7.83
CA ILE A 225 -8.84 -6.96 -8.92
C ILE A 225 -8.28 -5.94 -9.91
N ALA A 226 -7.96 -6.39 -11.13
CA ALA A 226 -7.61 -5.54 -12.26
C ALA A 226 -8.77 -5.52 -13.26
N ALA A 227 -9.61 -4.50 -13.16
CA ALA A 227 -10.81 -4.32 -13.98
C ALA A 227 -11.27 -2.85 -13.89
N PRO A 228 -12.16 -2.39 -14.79
CA PRO A 228 -12.69 -1.05 -14.71
C PRO A 228 -13.31 -0.76 -13.33
N ARG A 229 -13.09 0.43 -12.78
CA ARG A 229 -13.56 0.83 -11.44
C ARG A 229 -15.06 0.61 -11.25
N THR A 230 -15.85 0.69 -12.32
CA THR A 230 -17.29 0.42 -12.36
C THR A 230 -17.65 -1.00 -11.88
N ARG A 231 -16.76 -2.00 -12.04
CA ARG A 231 -16.98 -3.38 -11.57
C ARG A 231 -17.04 -3.50 -10.05
N THR A 232 -16.35 -2.60 -9.35
CA THR A 232 -16.22 -2.62 -7.90
C THR A 232 -16.90 -1.42 -7.23
N ALA A 233 -17.49 -0.51 -8.01
CA ALA A 233 -18.15 0.69 -7.50
C ALA A 233 -19.36 0.31 -6.62
N GLY A 234 -19.45 0.92 -5.44
CA GLY A 234 -20.52 0.65 -4.47
C GLY A 234 -20.49 -0.72 -3.78
N LYS A 235 -19.53 -1.60 -4.12
CA LYS A 235 -19.40 -2.92 -3.49
C LYS A 235 -18.60 -2.82 -2.19
N ASN A 236 -19.12 -3.41 -1.11
CA ASN A 236 -18.36 -3.58 0.12
C ASN A 236 -17.37 -4.75 -0.06
N LEU A 237 -16.09 -4.43 -0.20
CA LEU A 237 -14.99 -5.41 -0.28
C LEU A 237 -14.31 -5.64 1.07
N GLU A 238 -14.91 -5.15 2.16
CA GLU A 238 -14.49 -5.31 3.56
C GLU A 238 -13.06 -4.82 3.86
N GLY A 239 -12.49 -3.98 2.98
CA GLY A 239 -11.08 -3.58 3.05
C GLY A 239 -10.10 -4.72 2.76
N ARG A 240 -10.54 -5.77 2.05
CA ARG A 240 -9.78 -7.02 1.81
C ARG A 240 -9.34 -7.21 0.35
N ALA A 241 -9.28 -6.15 -0.44
CA ALA A 241 -8.92 -6.23 -1.85
C ALA A 241 -7.96 -5.10 -2.27
N PHE A 242 -6.95 -5.47 -3.06
CA PHE A 242 -6.24 -4.53 -3.91
C PHE A 242 -7.08 -4.25 -5.15
N LEU A 243 -7.17 -2.98 -5.54
CA LEU A 243 -7.91 -2.53 -6.71
C LEU A 243 -6.96 -1.87 -7.70
N HIS A 244 -7.09 -2.24 -8.97
CA HIS A 244 -6.36 -1.66 -10.07
C HIS A 244 -7.36 -1.32 -11.18
N ASP A 245 -7.49 -0.04 -11.51
CA ASP A 245 -8.37 0.39 -12.60
C ASP A 245 -7.70 0.07 -13.93
N TYR A 246 -8.35 -0.76 -14.73
CA TYR A 246 -7.76 -1.30 -15.94
C TYR A 246 -8.83 -1.60 -16.98
N ASP A 247 -8.71 -0.96 -18.14
CA ASP A 247 -9.54 -1.21 -19.32
C ASP A 247 -8.70 -1.89 -20.42
N TRP A 248 -8.91 -3.19 -20.57
CA TRP A 248 -8.16 -3.99 -21.54
C TRP A 248 -8.44 -3.61 -23.00
N GLN A 249 -9.58 -2.98 -23.29
CA GLN A 249 -9.92 -2.57 -24.65
C GLN A 249 -9.06 -1.38 -25.10
N GLN A 250 -8.55 -0.59 -24.17
CA GLN A 250 -7.62 0.52 -24.43
C GLN A 250 -6.16 0.06 -24.51
N ASP A 251 -5.85 -1.13 -23.98
CA ASP A 251 -4.50 -1.69 -23.93
C ASP A 251 -4.13 -2.45 -25.22
N LYS A 252 -3.81 -1.70 -26.26
CA LYS A 252 -3.39 -2.25 -27.56
C LYS A 252 -2.11 -3.09 -27.39
N GLY A 253 -2.23 -4.39 -27.64
CA GLY A 253 -1.11 -5.33 -27.52
C GLY A 253 -0.86 -5.83 -26.10
N PHE A 254 -1.72 -5.48 -25.14
CA PHE A 254 -1.69 -6.01 -23.76
C PHE A 254 -0.42 -5.68 -22.98
N GLY A 255 0.22 -4.55 -23.27
CA GLY A 255 1.45 -4.12 -22.59
C GLY A 255 1.19 -3.65 -21.16
N VAL A 256 0.04 -3.02 -20.91
CA VAL A 256 -0.40 -2.64 -19.55
C VAL A 256 -0.80 -3.88 -18.76
N LEU A 257 -1.49 -4.85 -19.36
CA LEU A 257 -1.79 -6.15 -18.75
C LEU A 257 -0.52 -6.88 -18.33
N GLU A 258 0.48 -6.92 -19.23
CA GLU A 258 1.77 -7.51 -18.96
C GLU A 258 2.47 -6.81 -17.79
N LEU A 259 2.45 -5.48 -17.76
CA LEU A 259 2.95 -4.71 -16.62
C LEU A 259 2.19 -5.06 -15.33
N ILE A 260 0.86 -5.13 -15.36
CA ILE A 260 0.02 -5.47 -14.19
C ILE A 260 0.39 -6.85 -13.62
N LEU A 261 0.49 -7.86 -14.48
CA LEU A 261 0.80 -9.24 -14.09
C LEU A 261 2.25 -9.39 -13.59
N THR A 262 3.19 -8.62 -14.13
CA THR A 262 4.62 -8.74 -13.82
C THR A 262 5.11 -7.83 -12.70
N ALA A 263 4.35 -6.78 -12.35
CA ALA A 263 4.74 -5.84 -11.29
C ALA A 263 3.67 -5.76 -10.16
N PRO A 264 2.52 -5.09 -10.30
CA PRO A 264 1.49 -5.03 -9.25
C PRO A 264 1.08 -6.39 -8.66
N VAL A 265 0.83 -7.40 -9.50
CA VAL A 265 0.46 -8.75 -9.03
C VAL A 265 1.62 -9.40 -8.27
N VAL A 266 2.85 -9.24 -8.73
CA VAL A 266 4.05 -9.75 -8.05
C VAL A 266 4.22 -9.08 -6.68
N VAL A 267 4.06 -7.76 -6.58
CA VAL A 267 4.10 -7.03 -5.30
C VAL A 267 2.98 -7.51 -4.37
N ALA A 268 1.75 -7.64 -4.87
CA ALA A 268 0.63 -8.14 -4.09
C ALA A 268 0.86 -9.58 -3.61
N SER A 269 1.54 -10.41 -4.42
CA SER A 269 1.93 -11.78 -4.06
C SER A 269 2.92 -11.80 -2.89
N TRP A 270 3.95 -10.95 -2.90
CA TRP A 270 4.95 -10.92 -1.84
C TRP A 270 4.32 -10.52 -0.51
N ILE A 271 3.45 -9.50 -0.54
CA ILE A 271 2.69 -9.06 0.61
C ILE A 271 1.80 -10.21 1.11
N SER A 272 0.96 -10.79 0.24
CA SER A 272 0.03 -11.85 0.64
C SER A 272 0.76 -13.08 1.20
N LEU A 273 1.85 -13.50 0.57
CA LEU A 273 2.63 -14.66 1.01
C LEU A 273 3.38 -14.40 2.32
N GLN A 274 3.78 -13.15 2.59
CA GLN A 274 4.37 -12.79 3.87
C GLN A 274 3.37 -12.97 5.01
N TYR A 275 2.13 -12.51 4.84
CA TYR A 275 1.06 -12.74 5.83
C TYR A 275 0.69 -14.22 5.92
N TYR A 276 0.53 -14.91 4.79
CA TYR A 276 0.20 -16.33 4.75
C TYR A 276 1.26 -17.17 5.48
N GLY A 277 2.54 -17.02 5.14
CA GLY A 277 3.63 -17.76 5.76
C GLY A 277 3.76 -17.47 7.26
N SER A 278 3.65 -16.20 7.65
CA SER A 278 3.68 -15.80 9.07
C SER A 278 2.49 -16.32 9.87
N THR A 279 1.42 -16.74 9.20
CA THR A 279 0.21 -17.31 9.82
C THR A 279 0.26 -18.83 9.87
N VAL A 280 0.63 -19.49 8.76
CA VAL A 280 0.60 -20.96 8.62
C VAL A 280 1.79 -21.66 9.26
N ALA A 281 2.97 -21.04 9.21
CA ALA A 281 4.20 -21.60 9.79
C ALA A 281 5.03 -20.48 10.44
N PRO A 282 4.52 -19.88 11.54
CA PRO A 282 5.15 -18.72 12.20
C PRO A 282 6.58 -19.01 12.69
N GLU A 283 6.93 -20.25 13.01
CA GLU A 283 8.27 -20.63 13.43
C GLU A 283 9.29 -20.49 12.29
N ALA A 284 8.87 -20.76 11.05
CA ALA A 284 9.73 -20.73 9.87
C ALA A 284 9.71 -19.36 9.17
N PHE A 285 8.53 -18.76 9.02
CA PHE A 285 8.32 -17.55 8.22
C PHE A 285 7.88 -16.33 9.03
N GLY A 286 7.63 -16.49 10.33
CA GLY A 286 7.21 -15.41 11.22
C GLY A 286 8.38 -14.71 11.91
N GLY A 287 8.09 -13.50 12.40
CA GLY A 287 9.00 -12.67 13.18
C GLY A 287 9.13 -13.09 14.65
N GLY A 288 8.23 -13.94 15.15
CA GLY A 288 8.10 -14.26 16.57
C GLY A 288 7.23 -13.25 17.33
N ASN A 289 7.41 -13.19 18.64
CA ASN A 289 6.70 -12.26 19.51
C ASN A 289 7.37 -10.87 19.50
N LYS A 290 6.64 -9.87 19.00
CA LYS A 290 7.11 -8.47 18.90
C LYS A 290 7.67 -7.89 20.20
N LEU A 291 7.18 -8.33 21.35
CA LEU A 291 7.62 -7.85 22.66
C LEU A 291 9.06 -8.26 23.01
N LEU A 292 9.59 -9.28 22.32
CA LEU A 292 10.91 -9.86 22.59
C LEU A 292 11.94 -9.50 21.50
N HIS A 293 11.57 -8.66 20.54
CA HIS A 293 12.40 -8.41 19.37
C HIS A 293 13.62 -7.54 19.67
N ASN A 294 14.79 -8.02 19.28
CA ASN A 294 16.02 -7.25 19.13
C ASN A 294 16.27 -7.00 17.63
N VAL A 295 16.35 -5.73 17.24
CA VAL A 295 16.57 -5.34 15.83
C VAL A 295 18.02 -5.62 15.43
N SER A 296 18.22 -6.36 14.35
CA SER A 296 19.56 -6.71 13.85
C SER A 296 19.76 -6.20 12.43
N GLY A 297 20.70 -5.27 12.25
CA GLY A 297 21.13 -4.76 10.94
C GLY A 297 20.05 -4.07 10.09
N GLY A 298 18.84 -3.85 10.61
CA GLY A 298 17.70 -3.35 9.83
C GLY A 298 17.15 -4.35 8.81
N ILE A 299 17.62 -5.60 8.83
CA ILE A 299 17.25 -6.66 7.88
C ILE A 299 16.37 -7.74 8.51
N GLY A 300 16.24 -7.74 9.84
CA GLY A 300 15.40 -8.67 10.58
C GLY A 300 15.49 -8.46 12.09
N VAL A 301 14.92 -9.40 12.83
CA VAL A 301 14.87 -9.40 14.29
C VAL A 301 15.37 -10.72 14.85
N VAL A 302 15.88 -10.68 16.08
CA VAL A 302 16.12 -11.85 16.92
C VAL A 302 15.09 -11.83 18.04
N GLU A 303 14.45 -12.97 18.31
CA GLU A 303 13.46 -13.10 19.37
C GLU A 303 14.13 -13.50 20.70
N GLY A 304 14.09 -12.63 21.69
CA GLY A 304 14.72 -12.85 22.98
C GLY A 304 16.24 -12.67 22.93
N ASN A 305 16.97 -13.48 23.69
CA ASN A 305 18.41 -13.28 23.94
C ASN A 305 19.34 -13.85 22.85
N GLY A 306 18.80 -14.42 21.77
CA GLY A 306 19.59 -15.03 20.70
C GLY A 306 18.74 -15.85 19.74
N GLY A 307 19.37 -16.52 18.77
CA GLY A 307 18.71 -17.42 17.83
C GLY A 307 18.85 -16.97 16.37
N LEU A 308 18.02 -17.59 15.52
CA LEU A 308 18.00 -17.30 14.09
C LEU A 308 17.46 -15.89 13.83
N LEU A 309 18.04 -15.23 12.83
CA LEU A 309 17.50 -13.98 12.31
C LEU A 309 16.15 -14.26 11.63
N ARG A 310 15.10 -13.58 12.07
CA ARG A 310 13.75 -13.69 11.54
C ARG A 310 13.38 -12.42 10.74
N ALA A 311 12.91 -12.59 9.51
CA ALA A 311 12.50 -11.49 8.62
C ALA A 311 10.97 -11.40 8.41
N GLY A 312 10.22 -12.29 9.07
CA GLY A 312 8.77 -12.39 8.97
C GLY A 312 8.00 -11.31 9.73
N LEU A 313 6.67 -11.35 9.60
CA LEU A 313 5.78 -10.51 10.40
C LEU A 313 5.68 -11.05 11.83
N PRO A 314 5.66 -10.17 12.85
CA PRO A 314 5.44 -10.63 14.22
C PRO A 314 4.04 -11.22 14.38
N TRP A 315 3.87 -12.06 15.40
CA TRP A 315 2.58 -12.64 15.77
C TRP A 315 1.47 -11.57 15.93
N GLN A 316 1.82 -10.42 16.50
CA GLN A 316 0.90 -9.30 16.70
C GLN A 316 0.40 -8.67 15.39
N SER A 317 1.08 -8.86 14.26
CA SER A 317 0.63 -8.39 12.94
C SER A 317 -0.39 -9.31 12.28
N VAL A 318 -0.51 -10.56 12.74
CA VAL A 318 -1.39 -11.58 12.15
C VAL A 318 -2.46 -12.10 13.12
N HIS A 319 -2.34 -11.80 14.42
CA HIS A 319 -3.21 -12.34 15.47
C HIS A 319 -3.51 -11.32 16.58
N ASP A 320 -4.76 -11.30 17.06
CA ASP A 320 -5.19 -10.39 18.12
C ASP A 320 -4.96 -10.93 19.54
N GLY A 321 -4.83 -12.25 19.69
CA GLY A 321 -4.69 -12.96 20.96
C GLY A 321 -5.64 -14.16 21.06
N GLU A 322 -6.75 -14.10 20.32
CA GLU A 322 -7.78 -15.14 20.24
C GLU A 322 -8.04 -15.60 18.80
N HIS A 323 -8.02 -14.68 17.84
CA HIS A 323 -8.35 -14.93 16.44
C HIS A 323 -7.27 -14.38 15.48
N TYR A 324 -7.22 -14.99 14.30
CA TYR A 324 -6.40 -14.50 13.20
C TYR A 324 -6.96 -13.20 12.61
N ALA A 325 -6.12 -12.17 12.54
CA ALA A 325 -6.40 -10.97 11.77
C ALA A 325 -6.19 -11.21 10.26
N HIS A 326 -5.27 -12.10 9.90
CA HIS A 326 -5.11 -12.62 8.55
C HIS A 326 -5.42 -14.12 8.54
N GLU A 327 -6.53 -14.49 7.91
CA GLU A 327 -6.85 -15.90 7.65
C GLU A 327 -5.80 -16.52 6.72
N PRO A 328 -5.45 -17.81 6.85
CA PRO A 328 -4.43 -18.48 6.02
C PRO A 328 -4.95 -18.73 4.59
N LEU A 329 -5.22 -17.65 3.87
CA LEU A 329 -5.76 -17.62 2.52
C LEU A 329 -4.68 -17.16 1.54
N ARG A 330 -4.73 -17.72 0.34
CA ARG A 330 -3.91 -17.28 -0.80
C ARG A 330 -4.68 -16.28 -1.63
N LEU A 331 -3.96 -15.31 -2.21
CA LEU A 331 -4.56 -14.21 -2.97
C LEU A 331 -5.28 -14.73 -4.22
N SER A 332 -6.50 -14.24 -4.43
CA SER A 332 -7.23 -14.40 -5.69
C SER A 332 -7.00 -13.18 -6.60
N VAL A 333 -6.34 -13.40 -7.73
CA VAL A 333 -6.10 -12.40 -8.76
C VAL A 333 -7.24 -12.50 -9.78
N CYS A 334 -8.07 -11.47 -9.85
CA CYS A 334 -9.22 -11.39 -10.74
C CYS A 334 -8.96 -10.32 -11.80
N VAL A 335 -8.93 -10.70 -13.07
CA VAL A 335 -8.55 -9.80 -14.17
C VAL A 335 -9.62 -9.80 -15.24
N GLU A 336 -10.09 -8.61 -15.64
CA GLU A 336 -10.93 -8.44 -16.82
C GLU A 336 -10.04 -8.27 -18.05
N ALA A 337 -9.74 -9.38 -18.72
CA ALA A 337 -8.97 -9.44 -19.96
C ALA A 337 -9.19 -10.79 -20.67
N PRO A 338 -8.90 -10.89 -21.99
CA PRO A 338 -8.91 -12.17 -22.70
C PRO A 338 -7.95 -13.18 -22.07
N ARG A 339 -8.40 -14.43 -21.92
CA ARG A 339 -7.59 -15.52 -21.35
C ARG A 339 -6.37 -15.80 -22.20
N GLU A 340 -6.52 -15.68 -23.51
CA GLU A 340 -5.46 -15.90 -24.50
C GLU A 340 -4.33 -14.90 -24.27
N ALA A 341 -4.65 -13.63 -24.05
CA ALA A 341 -3.67 -12.59 -23.72
C ALA A 341 -2.96 -12.88 -22.39
N MET A 342 -3.70 -13.25 -21.34
CA MET A 342 -3.11 -13.64 -20.05
C MET A 342 -2.20 -14.87 -20.20
N SER A 343 -2.65 -15.91 -20.90
CA SER A 343 -1.85 -17.12 -21.17
C SER A 343 -0.58 -16.79 -21.95
N ASP A 344 -0.64 -15.90 -22.94
CA ASP A 344 0.53 -15.50 -23.71
C ASP A 344 1.54 -14.70 -22.89
N ILE A 345 1.08 -13.89 -21.93
CA ILE A 345 1.96 -13.24 -20.97
C ILE A 345 2.59 -14.28 -20.03
N LEU A 346 1.81 -15.21 -19.48
CA LEU A 346 2.34 -16.27 -18.61
C LEU A 346 3.36 -17.17 -19.34
N LYS A 347 3.22 -17.39 -20.66
CA LYS A 347 4.24 -18.08 -21.47
C LYS A 347 5.58 -17.33 -21.51
N ARG A 348 5.56 -16.00 -21.51
CA ARG A 348 6.76 -15.16 -21.55
C ARG A 348 7.44 -15.01 -20.19
N HIS A 349 6.70 -15.20 -19.09
CA HIS A 349 7.16 -14.92 -17.72
C HIS A 349 7.03 -16.15 -16.82
N ASP A 350 8.00 -17.07 -16.92
CA ASP A 350 8.01 -18.32 -16.15
C ASP A 350 7.87 -18.11 -14.64
N GLY A 351 8.51 -17.07 -14.09
CA GLY A 351 8.43 -16.76 -12.65
C GLY A 351 7.02 -16.35 -12.21
N VAL A 352 6.30 -15.59 -13.04
CA VAL A 352 4.91 -15.21 -12.77
C VAL A 352 4.00 -16.42 -12.95
N ARG A 353 4.20 -17.21 -14.01
CA ARG A 353 3.45 -18.45 -14.24
C ARG A 353 3.59 -19.43 -13.08
N ALA A 354 4.79 -19.59 -12.53
CA ALA A 354 5.06 -20.46 -11.39
C ALA A 354 4.28 -20.06 -10.12
N LEU A 355 3.90 -18.79 -9.94
CA LEU A 355 3.05 -18.37 -8.82
C LEU A 355 1.65 -18.99 -8.93
N PHE A 356 1.13 -19.15 -10.15
CA PHE A 356 -0.18 -19.73 -10.40
C PHE A 356 -0.15 -21.26 -10.54
N ASP A 357 0.83 -21.80 -11.28
CA ASP A 357 0.97 -23.25 -11.50
C ASP A 357 1.21 -24.00 -10.17
N ASN A 358 2.03 -23.44 -9.29
CA ASN A 358 2.27 -24.03 -7.96
C ASN A 358 1.18 -23.67 -6.93
N GLY A 359 0.14 -22.94 -7.37
CA GLY A 359 -0.99 -22.54 -6.55
C GLY A 359 -0.62 -21.55 -5.43
N TRP A 360 0.48 -20.82 -5.49
CA TRP A 360 0.78 -19.75 -4.53
C TRP A 360 -0.25 -18.62 -4.60
N LEU A 361 -0.83 -18.42 -5.78
CA LEU A 361 -1.95 -17.51 -6.06
C LEU A 361 -3.04 -18.25 -6.85
N HIS A 362 -4.25 -17.70 -6.86
CA HIS A 362 -5.31 -18.11 -7.76
C HIS A 362 -5.52 -17.05 -8.85
N LEU A 363 -5.77 -17.46 -10.09
CA LEU A 363 -6.04 -16.55 -11.20
C LEU A 363 -7.44 -16.81 -11.79
N PHE A 364 -8.20 -15.73 -11.94
CA PHE A 364 -9.56 -15.75 -12.46
C PHE A 364 -9.70 -14.71 -13.59
N ALA A 365 -10.34 -15.11 -14.68
CA ALA A 365 -10.75 -14.21 -15.75
C ALA A 365 -12.18 -13.73 -15.49
N LEU A 366 -12.36 -12.42 -15.49
CA LEU A 366 -13.68 -11.78 -15.40
C LEU A 366 -14.29 -11.65 -16.81
N ASP A 367 -15.60 -11.88 -16.92
CA ASP A 367 -16.36 -11.58 -18.13
C ASP A 367 -16.71 -10.07 -18.24
N GLU A 368 -17.35 -9.67 -19.34
CA GLU A 368 -17.84 -8.29 -19.55
C GLU A 368 -18.89 -7.83 -18.52
N GLY A 369 -19.45 -8.76 -17.74
CA GLY A 369 -20.33 -8.47 -16.60
C GLY A 369 -19.57 -8.32 -15.28
N GLY A 370 -18.26 -8.54 -15.25
CA GLY A 370 -17.43 -8.56 -14.04
C GLY A 370 -17.61 -9.82 -13.19
N ARG A 371 -18.15 -10.91 -13.76
CA ARG A 371 -18.29 -12.22 -13.07
C ARG A 371 -17.04 -13.05 -13.32
N MET A 372 -16.63 -13.82 -12.31
CA MET A 372 -15.55 -14.80 -12.47
C MET A 372 -16.03 -15.93 -13.37
N ALA A 373 -15.73 -15.84 -14.67
CA ALA A 373 -16.22 -16.78 -15.68
C ALA A 373 -15.24 -17.95 -15.89
N TRP A 374 -13.95 -17.74 -15.62
CA TRP A 374 -12.93 -18.77 -15.78
C TRP A 374 -11.93 -18.75 -14.65
N ARG A 375 -11.43 -19.94 -14.31
CA ARG A 375 -10.35 -20.15 -13.36
C ARG A 375 -9.16 -20.79 -14.08
N TYR A 376 -7.97 -20.27 -13.83
CA TYR A 376 -6.73 -20.88 -14.29
C TYR A 376 -6.49 -22.20 -13.55
N ALA A 377 -6.24 -23.27 -14.29
CA ALA A 377 -6.11 -24.63 -13.76
C ALA A 377 -4.65 -25.15 -13.73
N GLY A 378 -3.68 -24.32 -14.13
CA GLY A 378 -2.28 -24.71 -14.28
C GLY A 378 -1.92 -25.01 -15.73
N ASP A 379 -0.64 -24.97 -16.05
CA ASP A 379 -0.09 -25.35 -17.36
C ASP A 379 -0.79 -24.65 -18.55
N LEU A 380 -1.14 -23.37 -18.36
CA LEU A 380 -1.81 -22.52 -19.35
C LEU A 380 -3.24 -22.96 -19.71
N THR A 381 -3.84 -23.83 -18.89
CA THR A 381 -5.21 -24.31 -19.06
C THR A 381 -6.21 -23.52 -18.19
N TRP A 382 -7.44 -23.41 -18.69
CA TRP A 382 -8.52 -22.66 -18.04
C TRP A 382 -9.78 -23.52 -17.94
N THR A 383 -10.43 -23.48 -16.79
CA THR A 383 -11.70 -24.17 -16.53
C THR A 383 -12.81 -23.14 -16.39
N ALA A 384 -13.94 -23.37 -17.07
CA ALA A 384 -15.12 -22.52 -16.92
C ALA A 384 -15.65 -22.63 -15.49
N MET A 385 -16.00 -21.49 -14.90
CA MET A 385 -16.75 -21.46 -13.65
C MET A 385 -18.22 -21.76 -14.02
N GLY A 386 -18.78 -22.85 -13.49
CA GLY A 386 -20.18 -23.20 -13.76
C GLY A 386 -21.15 -22.13 -13.26
N ASP A 387 -22.37 -22.10 -13.82
CA ASP A 387 -23.42 -21.23 -13.32
C ASP A 387 -23.68 -21.55 -11.83
N ALA A 388 -23.63 -20.50 -11.00
CA ALA A 388 -23.72 -20.60 -9.54
C ALA A 388 -25.03 -21.23 -9.02
N GLU A 389 -25.99 -21.54 -9.91
CA GLU A 389 -27.24 -22.25 -9.58
C GLU A 389 -27.06 -23.76 -9.34
N THR A 390 -25.88 -24.34 -9.59
CA THR A 390 -25.63 -25.78 -9.35
C THR A 390 -24.74 -26.09 -8.14
N ALA A 391 -24.39 -25.10 -7.33
CA ALA A 391 -23.64 -25.32 -6.08
C ALA A 391 -24.55 -25.81 -4.92
N ASP A 392 -25.37 -26.83 -5.16
CA ASP A 392 -26.02 -27.58 -4.09
C ASP A 392 -25.01 -28.58 -3.51
N ARG A 393 -24.74 -28.43 -2.20
CA ARG A 393 -24.13 -29.43 -1.30
C ARG A 393 -22.78 -30.03 -1.73
N GLN A 394 -21.69 -29.30 -1.53
CA GLN A 394 -20.45 -29.96 -1.08
C GLN A 394 -20.39 -29.93 0.45
N PRO A 395 -20.08 -31.05 1.13
CA PRO A 395 -19.99 -31.07 2.57
C PRO A 395 -18.85 -30.14 3.01
N LYS A 396 -19.12 -29.33 4.04
CA LYS A 396 -18.11 -28.51 4.71
C LYS A 396 -16.88 -29.37 4.97
N LEU A 397 -15.72 -28.91 4.51
CA LEU A 397 -14.42 -29.45 4.94
C LEU A 397 -14.43 -29.54 6.46
N GLN A 398 -14.45 -30.77 6.99
CA GLN A 398 -14.18 -31.01 8.39
C GLN A 398 -12.71 -30.69 8.60
N VAL A 399 -12.44 -29.50 9.13
CA VAL A 399 -11.16 -29.20 9.75
C VAL A 399 -11.09 -30.07 10.98
N ALA A 400 -10.18 -31.05 10.99
CA ALA A 400 -9.85 -31.79 12.20
C ALA A 400 -9.30 -30.79 13.22
N ILE A 401 -9.97 -30.72 14.37
CA ILE A 401 -9.55 -29.95 15.55
C ILE A 401 -8.30 -30.59 16.13
#